data_AF-A0A947Z9I5-F1
#
_entry.id   AF-A0A947Z9I5-F1
#
_cell.length_a   1.000
_cell.length_b   1.000
_cell.length_c   1.000
_cell.angle_alpha   90.00
_cell.angle_beta   90.00
_cell.angle_gamma   90.00
#
_symmetry.space_group_name_H-M   'P 1'
#
loop_
_entity.id
_entity.type
_entity.pdbx_description
1 polymer ?
#
loop_
_entity_poly.entity_id
_entity_poly.type
_entity_poly.pdbx_seq_one_letter_code
_entity_poly.pdbx_strand_id
1 'polypeptide(L)'
;ATLQYNYPTLHTEVFANISKTKGHTVILSVELFLERLDALKTATSPEAREAIALLAQRGLTDEIMNEARTLLNKIQTANMPTESPESVDYARELDEAEAAMWRWFQQWATIARTLDFSKRQRIRMGLSKFKRTTSTKAGQEETGPTQTPSPVE
;
A
#
# COMPACT_ATOMS: atom_id res chain seq x y z
N ALA A 1 -11.77 0.17 9.63
CA ALA A 1 -11.99 1.59 9.26
C ALA A 1 -13.45 1.87 8.90
N THR A 2 -14.05 1.21 7.90
CA THR A 2 -15.44 1.48 7.46
C THR A 2 -16.50 1.17 8.50
N LEU A 3 -16.46 -0.02 9.11
CA LEU A 3 -17.38 -0.36 10.21
C LEU A 3 -17.12 0.49 11.46
N GLN A 4 -15.86 0.74 11.78
CA GLN A 4 -15.48 1.57 12.93
C GLN A 4 -16.09 2.98 12.90
N TYR A 5 -16.23 3.56 11.70
CA TYR A 5 -16.75 4.93 11.53
C TYR A 5 -18.28 4.97 11.40
N ASN A 6 -18.90 4.01 10.71
CA ASN A 6 -20.33 4.04 10.42
C ASN A 6 -21.18 3.20 11.40
N TYR A 7 -20.62 2.13 11.97
CA TYR A 7 -21.30 1.18 12.85
C TYR A 7 -20.38 0.72 13.99
N PRO A 8 -20.09 1.60 14.97
CA PRO A 8 -19.08 1.33 15.99
C PRO A 8 -19.43 0.14 16.90
N THR A 9 -20.72 -0.09 17.17
CA THR A 9 -21.24 -1.23 17.94
C THR A 9 -21.00 -2.56 17.20
N LEU A 10 -21.34 -2.63 15.91
CA LEU A 10 -21.09 -3.80 15.08
C LEU A 10 -19.59 -4.04 14.86
N HIS A 11 -18.80 -2.97 14.79
CA HIS A 11 -17.35 -3.10 14.75
C HIS A 11 -16.80 -3.78 16.01
N THR A 12 -17.25 -3.38 17.19
CA THR A 12 -16.81 -4.02 18.44
C THR A 12 -17.23 -5.49 18.50
N GLU A 13 -18.42 -5.84 18.01
CA GLU A 13 -18.91 -7.21 18.02
C GLU A 13 -18.14 -8.10 17.04
N VAL A 14 -17.97 -7.65 15.79
CA VAL A 14 -17.24 -8.40 14.76
C VAL A 14 -15.77 -8.57 15.12
N PHE A 15 -15.11 -7.53 15.65
CA PHE A 15 -13.68 -7.54 15.93
C PHE A 15 -13.31 -7.82 17.40
N ALA A 16 -14.27 -8.15 18.28
CA ALA A 16 -13.99 -8.49 19.68
C ALA A 16 -12.98 -9.66 19.78
N ASN A 17 -11.91 -9.51 20.55
CA ASN A 17 -10.86 -10.54 20.70
C ASN A 17 -10.12 -10.92 19.41
N ILE A 18 -10.25 -10.12 18.34
CA ILE A 18 -9.44 -10.26 17.13
C ILE A 18 -8.31 -9.23 17.21
N SER A 19 -7.15 -9.65 17.73
CA SER A 19 -5.92 -8.86 17.70
C SER A 19 -5.07 -9.23 16.48
N LYS A 20 -4.08 -8.40 16.13
CA LYS A 20 -3.06 -8.78 15.14
C LYS A 20 -2.33 -10.03 15.65
N THR A 21 -2.63 -11.15 15.03
CA THR A 21 -2.05 -12.47 15.32
C THR A 21 -1.02 -12.84 14.26
N LYS A 22 -0.12 -13.77 14.59
CA LYS A 22 0.92 -14.30 13.70
C LYS A 22 0.91 -15.82 13.73
N GLY A 23 1.44 -16.44 12.68
CA GLY A 23 1.52 -17.89 12.57
C GLY A 23 0.14 -18.57 12.60
N HIS A 24 0.06 -19.72 13.26
CA HIS A 24 -1.15 -20.55 13.29
C HIS A 24 -2.38 -19.84 13.89
N THR A 25 -2.16 -18.90 14.82
CA THR A 25 -3.24 -18.14 15.48
C THR A 25 -4.01 -17.21 14.53
N VAL A 26 -3.46 -16.91 13.34
CA VAL A 26 -4.15 -16.16 12.29
C VAL A 26 -5.34 -16.94 11.75
N ILE A 27 -5.22 -18.26 11.59
CA ILE A 27 -6.26 -19.12 11.03
C ILE A 27 -7.52 -19.03 11.88
N LEU A 28 -7.38 -19.21 13.19
CA LEU A 28 -8.48 -19.10 14.17
C LEU A 28 -9.12 -17.70 14.16
N SER A 29 -8.30 -16.64 14.03
CA SER A 29 -8.81 -15.26 14.01
C SER A 29 -9.62 -14.94 12.75
N VAL A 30 -9.20 -15.48 11.59
CA VAL A 30 -9.92 -15.29 10.32
C VAL A 30 -11.18 -16.15 10.28
N GLU A 31 -11.14 -17.37 10.82
CA GLU A 31 -12.31 -18.23 10.96
C GLU A 31 -13.39 -17.56 11.83
N LEU A 32 -13.01 -17.08 13.01
CA LEU A 32 -13.91 -16.36 13.93
C LEU A 32 -14.47 -15.07 13.29
N PHE A 33 -13.66 -14.37 12.50
CA PHE A 33 -14.13 -13.20 11.75
C PHE A 33 -15.21 -13.55 10.72
N LEU A 34 -15.00 -14.62 9.94
CA LEU A 34 -15.96 -15.07 8.93
C LEU A 34 -17.26 -15.58 9.56
N GLU A 35 -17.17 -16.28 10.70
CA GLU A 35 -18.34 -16.73 11.46
C GLU A 35 -19.20 -15.54 11.94
N ARG A 36 -18.56 -14.50 12.49
CA ARG A 36 -19.29 -13.31 12.96
C ARG A 36 -19.89 -12.49 11.84
N LEU A 37 -19.28 -12.49 10.66
CA LEU A 37 -19.90 -11.89 9.48
C LEU A 37 -21.15 -12.66 9.04
N ASP A 38 -21.17 -13.98 9.18
CA ASP A 38 -22.38 -14.78 8.93
C ASP A 38 -23.46 -14.54 9.98
N ALA A 39 -23.07 -14.41 11.26
CA ALA A 39 -23.99 -14.00 12.33
C ALA A 39 -24.59 -12.61 12.03
N LEU A 40 -23.78 -11.69 11.51
CA LEU A 40 -24.27 -10.37 11.09
C LEU A 40 -25.25 -10.46 9.91
N LYS A 41 -25.06 -11.42 8.98
CA LYS A 41 -25.96 -11.62 7.83
C LYS A 41 -27.30 -12.19 8.22
N THR A 42 -27.31 -13.03 9.24
CA THR A 42 -28.52 -13.67 9.75
C THR A 42 -29.26 -12.78 10.76
N ALA A 43 -28.61 -11.74 11.28
CA ALA A 43 -29.23 -10.78 12.17
C ALA A 43 -30.41 -10.05 11.49
N THR A 44 -31.51 -9.91 12.23
CA THR A 44 -32.74 -9.25 11.72
C THR A 44 -32.69 -7.72 11.87
N SER A 45 -31.62 -7.18 12.46
CA SER A 45 -31.51 -5.73 12.69
C SER A 45 -31.29 -4.97 11.37
N PRO A 46 -31.94 -3.80 11.19
CA PRO A 46 -31.78 -2.99 9.98
C PRO A 46 -30.32 -2.52 9.83
N GLU A 47 -29.66 -2.18 10.93
CA GLU A 47 -28.25 -1.77 10.95
C GLU A 47 -27.30 -2.87 10.46
N ALA A 48 -27.56 -4.14 10.78
CA ALA A 48 -26.73 -5.25 10.30
C ALA A 48 -26.83 -5.40 8.78
N ARG A 49 -28.04 -5.26 8.21
CA ARG A 49 -28.24 -5.32 6.74
C ARG A 49 -27.53 -4.18 6.03
N GLU A 50 -27.62 -2.97 6.56
CA GLU A 50 -26.94 -1.81 5.99
C GLU A 50 -25.42 -1.92 6.10
N ALA A 51 -24.91 -2.44 7.22
CA ALA A 51 -23.49 -2.72 7.41
C ALA A 51 -22.96 -3.73 6.39
N ILE A 52 -23.71 -4.81 6.12
CA ILE A 52 -23.33 -5.82 5.13
C ILE A 52 -23.40 -5.27 3.70
N ALA A 53 -24.43 -4.48 3.38
CA ALA A 53 -24.52 -3.82 2.09
C ALA A 53 -23.31 -2.89 1.86
N LEU A 54 -22.89 -2.15 2.90
CA LEU A 54 -21.69 -1.32 2.85
C LEU A 54 -20.43 -2.18 2.67
N LEU A 55 -20.29 -3.28 3.40
CA LEU A 55 -19.15 -4.20 3.24
C LEU A 55 -19.10 -4.80 1.83
N ALA A 56 -20.23 -5.21 1.27
CA ALA A 56 -20.32 -5.72 -0.10
C ALA A 56 -19.91 -4.65 -1.13
N GLN A 57 -20.35 -3.40 -0.97
CA GLN A 57 -19.90 -2.28 -1.81
C GLN A 57 -18.40 -2.04 -1.74
N ARG A 58 -17.75 -2.41 -0.63
CA ARG A 58 -16.30 -2.32 -0.46
C ARG A 58 -15.54 -3.56 -0.95
N GLY A 59 -16.26 -4.49 -1.59
CA GLY A 59 -15.67 -5.71 -2.14
C GLY A 59 -15.59 -6.87 -1.16
N LEU A 60 -16.27 -6.82 -0.01
CA LEU A 60 -16.42 -8.00 0.85
C LEU A 60 -17.68 -8.78 0.43
N THR A 61 -17.60 -9.43 -0.73
CA THR A 61 -18.72 -10.22 -1.30
C THR A 61 -18.75 -11.64 -0.75
N ASP A 62 -19.88 -12.33 -0.94
CA ASP A 62 -20.02 -13.75 -0.59
C ASP A 62 -18.99 -14.63 -1.31
N GLU A 63 -18.63 -14.28 -2.54
CA GLU A 63 -17.59 -14.96 -3.33
C GLU A 63 -16.23 -14.89 -2.62
N ILE A 64 -15.84 -13.70 -2.17
CA ILE A 64 -14.56 -13.46 -1.50
C ILE A 64 -14.55 -14.13 -0.11
N MET A 65 -15.68 -14.12 0.60
CA MET A 65 -15.79 -14.85 1.87
C MET A 65 -15.69 -16.37 1.67
N ASN A 66 -16.27 -16.91 0.60
CA ASN A 66 -16.16 -18.33 0.27
C ASN A 66 -14.74 -18.70 -0.18
N GLU A 67 -14.09 -17.85 -0.98
CA GLU A 67 -12.69 -18.05 -1.35
C GLU A 67 -11.80 -18.11 -0.11
N ALA A 68 -11.98 -17.18 0.84
CA ALA A 68 -11.27 -17.21 2.11
C ALA A 68 -11.48 -18.54 2.88
N ARG A 69 -12.70 -19.07 2.93
CA ARG A 69 -12.97 -20.39 3.54
C ARG A 69 -12.24 -21.53 2.83
N THR A 70 -12.24 -21.53 1.50
CA THR A 70 -11.52 -22.56 0.75
C THR A 70 -10.01 -22.52 1.03
N LEU A 71 -9.45 -21.33 1.23
CA LEU A 71 -8.04 -21.17 1.59
C LEU A 71 -7.76 -21.66 3.01
N LEU A 72 -8.62 -21.33 3.98
CA LEU A 72 -8.49 -21.83 5.35
C LEU A 72 -8.56 -23.35 5.41
N ASN A 73 -9.50 -23.97 4.69
CA ASN A 73 -9.62 -25.43 4.63
C ASN A 73 -8.35 -26.07 4.04
N LYS A 74 -7.78 -25.49 2.97
CA LYS A 74 -6.51 -25.98 2.39
C LYS A 74 -5.37 -25.90 3.39
N ILE A 75 -5.27 -24.79 4.13
CA ILE A 75 -4.22 -24.59 5.15
C ILE A 75 -4.40 -25.57 6.32
N GLN A 76 -5.64 -25.82 6.76
CA GLN A 76 -5.92 -26.76 7.84
C GLN A 76 -5.59 -28.22 7.46
N THR A 77 -5.78 -28.59 6.19
CA THR A 77 -5.41 -29.92 5.69
C THR A 77 -3.91 -30.09 5.46
N ALA A 78 -3.19 -29.00 5.21
CA ALA A 78 -1.74 -29.01 5.16
C ALA A 78 -1.23 -29.05 6.60
N ASN A 79 -0.72 -30.19 7.07
CA ASN A 79 -0.05 -30.31 8.37
C ASN A 79 1.07 -29.26 8.47
N MET A 80 0.76 -28.11 9.06
CA MET A 80 1.70 -27.02 9.22
C MET A 80 2.55 -27.34 10.45
N PRO A 81 3.89 -27.29 10.35
CA PRO A 81 4.75 -27.55 11.50
C PRO A 81 4.39 -26.62 12.66
N THR A 82 4.16 -27.18 13.84
CA THR A 82 4.00 -26.41 15.08
C THR A 82 5.25 -25.57 15.32
N GLU A 83 5.08 -24.27 15.56
CA GLU A 83 6.18 -23.33 15.79
C GLU A 83 7.11 -23.82 16.91
N SER A 84 8.35 -24.12 16.54
CA SER A 84 9.44 -24.45 17.48
C SER A 84 9.82 -23.19 18.28
N PRO A 85 10.27 -23.29 19.53
CA PRO A 85 10.70 -22.12 20.31
C PRO A 85 11.74 -21.23 19.58
N GLU A 86 12.62 -21.80 18.76
CA GLU A 86 13.57 -21.03 17.91
C GLU A 86 12.86 -20.10 16.90
N SER A 87 11.65 -20.43 16.47
CA SER A 87 10.87 -19.61 15.54
C SER A 87 10.24 -18.38 16.20
N VAL A 88 10.03 -18.40 17.52
CA VAL A 88 9.47 -17.27 18.26
C VAL A 88 10.52 -16.17 18.45
N ASP A 89 11.76 -16.56 18.75
CA ASP A 89 12.88 -15.64 18.85
C ASP A 89 13.20 -15.02 17.48
N TYR A 90 13.22 -15.84 16.42
CA TYR A 90 13.38 -15.35 15.05
C TYR A 90 12.24 -14.39 14.62
N ALA A 91 10.99 -14.69 14.97
CA ALA A 91 9.87 -13.80 14.68
C ALA A 91 10.00 -12.45 15.39
N ARG A 92 10.49 -12.45 16.63
CA ARG A 92 10.76 -11.21 17.37
C ARG A 92 11.90 -10.42 16.76
N GLU A 93 12.99 -11.07 16.37
CA GLU A 93 14.11 -10.43 15.68
C GLU A 93 13.67 -9.81 14.35
N LEU A 94 12.81 -10.51 13.60
CA LEU A 94 12.24 -10.00 12.35
C LEU A 94 11.37 -8.77 12.59
N ASP A 95 10.55 -8.76 13.64
CA ASP A 95 9.71 -7.62 14.00
C ASP A 95 10.51 -6.40 14.41
N GLU A 96 11.55 -6.62 15.21
CA GLU A 96 12.48 -5.56 15.62
C GLU A 96 13.24 -5.01 14.40
N ALA A 97 13.65 -5.87 13.47
CA ALA A 97 14.28 -5.47 12.22
C ALA A 97 13.32 -4.70 11.29
N GLU A 98 12.07 -5.13 11.14
CA GLU A 98 11.05 -4.43 10.36
C GLU A 98 10.75 -3.05 10.95
N ALA A 99 10.58 -2.97 12.28
CA ALA A 99 10.36 -1.71 12.97
C ALA A 99 11.57 -0.76 12.82
N ALA A 100 12.79 -1.29 12.92
CA ALA A 100 14.02 -0.52 12.73
C ALA A 100 14.13 0.00 11.29
N MET A 101 13.85 -0.85 10.29
CA MET A 101 13.84 -0.46 8.88
C MET A 101 12.79 0.62 8.60
N TRP A 102 11.58 0.47 9.16
CA TRP A 102 10.51 1.45 8.98
C TRP A 102 10.84 2.78 9.64
N ARG A 103 11.40 2.75 10.85
CA ARG A 103 11.86 3.96 11.56
C ARG A 103 12.96 4.67 10.78
N TRP A 104 13.92 3.92 10.25
CA TRP A 104 14.98 4.45 9.39
C TRP A 104 14.39 5.12 8.14
N PHE A 105 13.49 4.43 7.43
CA PHE A 105 12.81 4.99 6.27
C PHE A 105 12.04 6.28 6.62
N GLN A 106 11.29 6.31 7.73
CA GLN A 106 10.55 7.48 8.16
C GLN A 106 11.46 8.67 8.51
N GLN A 107 12.61 8.40 9.14
CA GLN A 107 13.60 9.43 9.41
C GLN A 107 14.10 10.06 8.11
N TRP A 108 14.50 9.25 7.13
CA TRP A 108 14.95 9.75 5.83
C TRP A 108 13.84 10.42 5.04
N ALA A 109 12.61 9.91 5.09
CA ALA A 109 11.46 10.54 4.45
C ALA A 109 11.16 11.91 5.06
N THR A 110 11.31 12.05 6.38
CA THR A 110 11.13 13.34 7.08
C THR A 110 12.20 14.32 6.67
N ILE A 111 13.47 13.92 6.70
CA ILE A 111 14.60 14.74 6.25
C ILE A 111 14.38 15.19 4.80
N ALA A 112 14.02 14.27 3.91
CA ALA A 112 13.75 14.56 2.50
C ALA A 112 12.59 15.55 2.31
N ARG A 113 11.53 15.51 3.14
CA ARG A 113 10.44 16.48 3.06
C ARG A 113 10.82 17.86 3.60
N THR A 114 11.68 17.93 4.60
CA THR A 114 12.12 19.20 5.19
C THR A 114 13.16 19.94 4.35
N LEU A 115 13.92 19.21 3.53
CA LEU A 115 14.90 19.80 2.64
C LEU A 115 14.23 20.34 1.38
N ASP A 116 14.37 21.64 1.12
CA ASP A 116 13.99 22.19 -0.18
C ASP A 116 15.07 21.85 -1.22
N PHE A 117 14.79 20.84 -2.05
CA PHE A 117 15.73 20.42 -3.08
C PHE A 117 15.75 21.42 -4.24
N SER A 118 16.95 21.88 -4.59
CA SER A 118 17.13 22.74 -5.77
C SER A 118 16.59 22.04 -7.03
N LYS A 119 16.14 22.83 -8.01
CA LYS A 119 15.54 22.31 -9.25
C LYS A 119 16.44 21.30 -9.98
N ARG A 120 17.77 21.52 -9.96
CA ARG A 120 18.75 20.60 -10.56
C ARG A 120 18.84 19.26 -9.81
N GLN A 121 18.81 19.30 -8.48
CA GLN A 121 18.82 18.09 -7.64
C GLN A 121 17.54 17.28 -7.83
N ARG A 122 16.37 17.92 -7.90
CA ARG A 122 15.10 17.24 -8.21
C ARG A 122 15.09 16.54 -9.56
N ILE A 123 15.68 17.16 -10.59
CA ILE A 123 15.80 16.56 -11.92
C ILE A 123 16.74 15.36 -11.90
N ARG A 124 17.87 15.45 -11.20
CA ARG A 124 18.84 14.35 -11.07
C ARG A 124 18.30 13.15 -10.29
N MET A 125 17.43 13.38 -9.31
CA MET A 125 16.73 12.34 -8.55
C MET A 125 15.46 11.81 -9.25
N GLY A 126 15.13 12.30 -10.45
CA GLY A 126 13.92 11.89 -11.17
C GLY A 126 12.60 12.41 -10.60
N LEU A 127 12.65 13.28 -9.57
CA LEU A 127 11.48 13.89 -8.94
C LEU A 127 10.86 15.03 -9.78
N SER A 128 11.56 15.50 -10.81
CA SER A 128 11.06 16.53 -11.72
C SER A 128 11.64 16.35 -13.13
N LYS A 129 10.92 16.79 -14.16
CA LYS A 129 11.35 16.71 -15.56
C LYS A 129 12.00 18.01 -16.02
N PHE A 130 13.12 17.90 -16.74
CA PHE A 130 13.72 19.06 -17.41
C PHE A 130 12.85 19.47 -18.60
N LYS A 131 12.21 20.65 -18.53
CA LYS A 131 11.52 21.25 -19.67
C LYS A 131 12.58 21.93 -20.55
N ARG A 132 12.90 21.35 -21.72
CA ARG A 132 13.62 22.09 -22.78
C ARG A 132 12.69 23.14 -23.33
N THR A 133 13.07 24.40 -23.23
CA THR A 133 12.44 25.48 -23.98
C THR A 133 12.92 25.36 -25.42
N THR A 134 12.07 24.89 -26.33
CA THR A 134 12.32 25.01 -27.76
C THR A 134 12.20 26.48 -28.12
N SER A 135 13.34 27.17 -28.20
CA SER A 135 13.44 28.45 -28.89
C SER A 135 13.19 28.17 -30.37
N THR A 136 11.94 28.33 -30.80
CA THR A 136 11.61 28.51 -32.21
C THR A 136 12.25 29.81 -32.68
N LYS A 137 13.50 29.73 -33.15
CA LYS A 137 14.10 30.79 -33.95
C LYS A 137 13.67 30.53 -35.39
N ALA A 138 12.51 31.10 -35.74
CA ALA A 138 12.15 31.33 -37.13
C ALA A 138 13.16 32.34 -37.72
N GLY A 139 13.66 32.05 -38.92
CA GLY A 139 14.58 32.90 -39.67
C GLY A 139 15.63 32.12 -40.47
N GLN A 140 15.16 31.34 -41.45
CA GLN A 140 15.82 31.23 -42.77
C GLN A 140 15.89 32.65 -43.37
N GLU A 141 16.76 33.11 -44.27
CA GLU A 141 17.44 32.59 -45.47
C GLU A 141 18.19 33.85 -46.01
N GLU A 142 19.41 33.84 -46.55
CA GLU A 142 19.73 33.85 -48.00
C GLU A 142 21.19 34.38 -48.17
N THR A 143 22.05 33.61 -48.85
CA THR A 143 22.72 33.91 -50.15
C THR A 143 24.08 34.63 -50.11
N GLY A 144 25.16 33.94 -50.55
CA GLY A 144 26.44 34.54 -50.98
C GLY A 144 26.39 34.92 -52.48
N PRO A 145 27.50 35.08 -53.26
CA PRO A 145 28.95 35.22 -52.97
C PRO A 145 29.62 36.43 -53.73
N THR A 146 30.96 36.62 -53.66
CA THR A 146 31.90 37.12 -54.74
C THR A 146 33.06 38.05 -54.26
N GLN A 147 34.30 37.50 -54.32
CA GLN A 147 35.63 37.99 -54.80
C GLN A 147 36.22 39.37 -54.35
N THR A 148 37.38 39.47 -53.64
CA THR A 148 38.84 39.47 -54.06
C THR A 148 39.38 40.86 -54.50
N PRO A 149 40.67 41.28 -54.38
CA PRO A 149 41.76 41.16 -53.36
C PRO A 149 42.44 42.52 -52.95
N SER A 150 43.40 42.48 -51.98
CA SER A 150 44.65 43.28 -51.71
C SER A 150 44.82 44.76 -52.15
N PRO A 151 45.62 45.62 -51.43
CA PRO A 151 47.11 45.53 -51.37
C PRO A 151 47.80 45.92 -50.02
N VAL A 152 48.86 45.22 -49.62
CA VAL A 152 50.34 45.56 -49.64
C VAL A 152 50.83 46.36 -48.43
N GLU A 153 51.72 45.73 -47.64
CA GLU A 153 53.05 46.22 -47.26
C GLU A 153 54.02 45.03 -47.13
#